data_AF-A0A7X1KX08-F1
#
_entry.id   AF-A0A7X1KX08-F1
#
_cell.length_a   1.000
_cell.length_b   1.000
_cell.length_c   1.000
_cell.angle_alpha   90.00
_cell.angle_beta   90.00
_cell.angle_gamma   90.00
#
_symmetry.space_group_name_H-M   'P 1'
#
loop_
_entity.id
_entity.type
_entity.pdbx_description
1 polymer ?
#
loop_
_entity_poly.entity_id
_entity_poly.type
_entity_poly.pdbx_seq_one_letter_code
_entity_poly.pdbx_strand_id
1 'polypeptide(L)'
;MKLTVSSRGILAGCTSSMTLMAAMLASPGVAAHGFLNDPPSRAFLCQKGLNKDCGGAQYEPQSVGETFKGFPAGVGGAPLQGPVDGKIASGGHTL
;
A
#
# COMPACT_ATOMS: atom_id res chain seq x y z
N MET A 1 30.13 -48.78 20.01
CA MET A 1 28.94 -48.11 20.59
C MET A 1 28.01 -47.76 19.42
N LYS A 2 26.83 -48.39 19.33
CA LYS A 2 25.86 -48.16 18.25
C LYS A 2 24.89 -47.06 18.70
N LEU A 3 24.95 -45.90 18.06
CA LEU A 3 23.96 -44.84 18.27
C LEU A 3 22.65 -45.25 17.62
N THR A 4 21.68 -45.65 18.41
CA THR A 4 20.30 -45.91 17.98
C THR A 4 19.55 -44.57 17.90
N VAL A 5 19.44 -44.00 16.70
CA VAL A 5 18.57 -42.85 16.44
C VAL A 5 17.11 -43.31 16.48
N SER A 6 16.33 -42.73 17.39
CA SER A 6 14.90 -42.99 17.55
C SER A 6 14.09 -42.20 16.51
N SER A 7 13.25 -42.91 15.73
CA SER A 7 12.35 -42.33 14.72
C SER A 7 11.30 -41.36 15.31
N ARG A 8 11.11 -41.37 16.65
CA ARG A 8 10.16 -40.49 17.35
C ARG A 8 10.58 -39.01 17.35
N GLY A 9 11.87 -38.71 17.13
CA GLY A 9 12.38 -37.34 17.05
C GLY A 9 12.15 -36.64 15.70
N ILE A 10 11.81 -37.39 14.65
CA ILE A 10 11.61 -36.83 13.29
C ILE A 10 10.21 -36.21 13.15
N LEU A 11 9.20 -36.76 13.84
CA LEU A 11 7.82 -36.25 13.77
C LEU A 11 7.61 -34.91 14.51
N ALA A 12 8.39 -34.63 15.57
CA ALA A 12 8.28 -33.38 16.33
C ALA A 12 9.02 -32.20 15.67
N GLY A 13 10.02 -32.46 14.81
CA GLY A 13 10.73 -31.41 14.06
C GLY A 13 9.99 -30.91 12.82
N CYS A 14 9.28 -31.79 12.12
CA CYS A 14 8.62 -31.45 10.86
C CYS A 14 7.36 -30.60 11.06
N THR A 15 6.61 -30.82 12.15
CA THR A 15 5.36 -30.11 12.45
C THR A 15 5.60 -28.65 12.88
N SER A 16 6.70 -28.38 13.60
CA SER A 16 7.13 -27.02 13.95
C SER A 16 7.62 -26.22 12.75
N SER A 17 8.28 -26.86 11.78
CA SER A 17 8.79 -26.17 10.58
C SER A 17 7.65 -25.73 9.65
N MET A 18 6.60 -26.55 9.51
CA MET A 18 5.44 -26.26 8.67
C MET A 18 4.60 -25.08 9.20
N THR A 19 4.47 -24.95 10.53
CA THR A 19 3.72 -23.85 11.17
C THR A 19 4.45 -22.52 11.04
N LEU A 20 5.78 -22.50 11.19
CA LEU A 20 6.61 -21.32 10.92
C LEU A 20 6.53 -20.86 9.45
N MET A 21 6.57 -21.80 8.50
CA MET A 21 6.43 -21.49 7.08
C MET A 21 5.05 -20.89 6.76
N ALA A 22 3.98 -21.47 7.32
CA ALA A 22 2.61 -20.96 7.13
C ALA A 22 2.42 -19.53 7.69
N ALA A 23 3.04 -19.21 8.83
CA ALA A 23 2.98 -17.87 9.42
C ALA A 23 3.65 -16.79 8.54
N MET A 24 4.71 -17.13 7.81
CA MET A 24 5.37 -16.20 6.88
C MET A 24 4.53 -15.89 5.64
N LEU A 25 3.82 -16.90 5.11
CA LEU A 25 2.89 -16.72 3.98
C LEU A 25 1.59 -16.00 4.37
N ALA A 26 1.22 -16.04 5.65
CA ALA A 26 0.03 -15.38 6.17
C ALA A 26 0.26 -13.89 6.50
N SER A 27 1.35 -13.28 6.05
CA SER A 27 1.54 -11.83 6.20
C SER A 27 0.46 -11.10 5.38
N PRO A 28 -0.48 -10.38 6.02
CA PRO A 28 -1.50 -9.67 5.29
C PRO A 28 -0.83 -8.49 4.59
N GLY A 29 -0.85 -8.48 3.25
CA GLY A 29 -0.55 -7.27 2.49
C GLY A 29 -1.54 -6.18 2.90
N VAL A 30 -1.07 -5.09 3.49
CA VAL A 30 -1.94 -3.98 3.90
C VAL A 30 -2.19 -3.07 2.70
N ALA A 31 -3.46 -2.90 2.31
CA ALA A 31 -3.85 -1.86 1.37
C ALA A 31 -3.82 -0.51 2.10
N ALA A 32 -2.64 0.12 2.15
CA ALA A 32 -2.42 1.37 2.89
C ALA A 32 -2.75 2.64 2.10
N HIS A 33 -3.10 2.51 0.81
CA HIS A 33 -3.47 3.64 -0.05
C HIS A 33 -4.98 3.82 -0.03
N GLY A 34 -5.47 5.04 -0.26
CA GLY A 34 -6.89 5.31 -0.18
C GLY A 34 -7.31 6.58 -0.90
N PHE A 35 -8.61 6.70 -1.10
CA PHE A 35 -9.28 7.86 -1.67
C PHE A 35 -10.56 8.15 -0.89
N LEU A 36 -11.09 9.36 -1.01
CA LEU A 36 -12.38 9.69 -0.40
C LEU A 36 -13.54 9.16 -1.25
N ASN A 37 -14.36 8.29 -0.65
CA ASN A 37 -15.56 7.71 -1.27
C ASN A 37 -16.83 8.53 -0.99
N ASP A 38 -16.96 9.11 0.21
CA ASP A 38 -18.12 9.90 0.61
C ASP A 38 -17.70 11.16 1.41
N PRO A 39 -17.91 12.39 0.88
CA PRO A 39 -18.33 12.65 -0.49
C PRO A 39 -17.27 12.16 -1.49
N PRO A 40 -17.67 11.73 -2.70
CA PRO A 40 -16.75 11.12 -3.65
C PRO A 40 -15.70 12.14 -4.14
N SER A 41 -14.42 11.80 -3.99
CA SER A 41 -13.32 12.62 -4.50
C SER A 41 -13.32 12.74 -6.02
N ARG A 42 -12.63 13.76 -6.54
CA ARG A 42 -12.44 13.95 -8.00
C ARG A 42 -11.86 12.70 -8.67
N ALA A 43 -10.85 12.09 -8.06
CA ALA A 43 -10.20 10.87 -8.54
C ALA A 43 -11.16 9.68 -8.57
N PHE A 44 -11.95 9.50 -7.51
CA PHE A 44 -12.94 8.42 -7.49
C PHE A 44 -14.05 8.63 -8.53
N LEU A 45 -14.50 9.88 -8.73
CA LEU A 45 -15.43 10.21 -9.80
C LEU A 45 -14.84 10.00 -11.20
N CYS A 46 -13.52 10.13 -11.38
CA CYS A 46 -12.82 9.73 -12.60
C CYS A 46 -12.89 8.21 -12.82
N GLN A 47 -12.63 7.42 -11.77
CA GLN A 47 -12.77 5.96 -11.83
C GLN A 47 -14.21 5.52 -12.13
N LYS A 48 -15.21 6.25 -11.63
CA LYS A 48 -16.63 6.02 -11.96
C LYS A 48 -17.01 6.48 -13.36
N GLY A 49 -16.10 7.14 -14.09
CA GLY A 49 -16.35 7.69 -15.41
C GLY A 49 -17.32 8.88 -15.41
N LEU A 50 -17.58 9.51 -14.27
CA LEU A 50 -18.37 10.73 -14.17
C LEU A 50 -17.55 11.96 -14.54
N ASN A 51 -16.28 12.00 -14.10
CA ASN A 51 -15.29 12.92 -14.63
C ASN A 51 -14.60 12.29 -15.84
N LYS A 52 -14.26 13.12 -16.84
CA LYS A 52 -13.58 12.73 -18.08
C LYS A 52 -12.19 13.34 -18.16
N ASP A 53 -11.38 12.84 -19.09
CA ASP A 53 -10.02 13.34 -19.38
C ASP A 53 -9.08 13.36 -18.16
N CYS A 54 -9.20 12.33 -17.32
CA CYS A 54 -8.50 12.28 -16.03
C CYS A 54 -7.08 11.67 -16.06
N GLY A 55 -6.55 11.29 -17.23
CA GLY A 55 -5.28 10.56 -17.30
C GLY A 55 -5.35 9.23 -16.54
N GLY A 56 -4.27 8.83 -15.86
CA GLY A 56 -4.23 7.59 -15.08
C GLY A 56 -4.98 7.64 -13.74
N ALA A 57 -5.41 8.82 -13.27
CA ALA A 57 -6.23 8.93 -12.06
C ALA A 57 -7.55 8.13 -12.15
N GLN A 58 -8.03 7.81 -13.36
CA GLN A 58 -9.19 6.96 -13.57
C GLN A 58 -8.94 5.48 -13.23
N TYR A 59 -7.69 5.02 -13.26
CA TYR A 59 -7.33 3.62 -13.00
C TYR A 59 -6.93 3.39 -11.54
N GLU A 60 -6.31 4.40 -10.92
CA GLU A 60 -5.74 4.28 -9.57
C GLU A 60 -6.08 5.49 -8.69
N PRO A 61 -7.36 5.70 -8.31
CA PRO A 61 -7.75 6.84 -7.50
C PRO A 61 -7.04 6.89 -6.13
N GLN A 62 -6.64 5.74 -5.59
CA GLN A 62 -5.90 5.61 -4.32
C GLN A 62 -4.46 6.14 -4.38
N SER A 63 -3.89 6.30 -5.58
CA SER A 63 -2.52 6.82 -5.78
C SER A 63 -2.51 8.36 -5.93
N VAL A 64 -3.68 8.97 -6.13
CA VAL A 64 -3.81 10.41 -6.38
C VAL A 64 -3.58 11.20 -5.11
N GLY A 65 -2.64 12.16 -5.16
CA GLY A 65 -2.33 13.03 -4.03
C GLY A 65 -1.26 12.47 -3.08
N GLU A 66 -0.71 11.29 -3.36
CA GLU A 66 0.41 10.76 -2.58
C GLU A 66 1.65 11.65 -2.77
N THR A 67 2.11 12.26 -1.68
CA THR A 67 3.21 13.23 -1.69
C THR A 67 3.73 13.42 -0.27
N PHE A 68 4.76 14.25 -0.11
CA PHE A 68 5.28 14.55 1.22
C PHE A 68 4.23 15.25 2.10
N LYS A 69 4.14 14.85 3.36
CA LYS A 69 3.31 15.53 4.37
C LYS A 69 3.85 16.94 4.70
N GLY A 70 3.04 17.76 5.38
CA GLY A 70 3.47 19.08 5.88
C GLY A 70 2.70 20.26 5.31
N PHE A 71 1.66 20.00 4.50
CA PHE A 71 0.76 21.04 4.02
C PHE A 71 -0.01 21.70 5.19
N PRO A 72 -0.21 23.03 5.21
CA PRO A 72 0.30 24.03 4.25
C PRO A 72 1.67 24.63 4.66
N ALA A 73 2.16 24.34 5.87
CA ALA A 73 3.27 25.08 6.49
C ALA A 73 4.65 24.85 5.84
N GLY A 74 4.80 23.81 5.02
CA GLY A 74 5.90 23.69 4.08
C GLY A 74 5.31 23.33 2.73
N VAL A 75 5.13 24.26 1.80
CA VAL A 75 4.82 23.96 0.39
C VAL A 75 6.15 23.92 -0.38
N GLY A 76 6.43 22.86 -1.14
CA GLY A 76 7.71 22.76 -1.85
C GLY A 76 8.02 21.43 -2.55
N GLY A 77 7.21 20.39 -2.35
CA GLY A 77 7.40 19.09 -3.00
C GLY A 77 8.61 18.30 -2.48
N ALA A 78 8.96 18.48 -1.21
CA ALA A 78 10.12 17.87 -0.55
C ALA A 78 9.74 17.29 0.84
N PRO A 79 10.60 16.59 1.58
CA PRO A 79 10.23 16.13 2.93
C PRO A 79 9.74 17.29 3.82
N LEU A 80 8.58 17.12 4.47
CA LEU A 80 7.86 18.16 5.25
C LEU A 80 7.34 19.36 4.41
N GLN A 81 7.64 19.29 3.11
CA GLN A 81 7.30 20.05 1.91
C GLN A 81 6.05 19.56 1.14
N GLY A 82 4.82 19.73 1.61
CA GLY A 82 3.59 19.43 0.86
C GLY A 82 3.62 19.85 -0.63
N PRO A 83 2.65 19.38 -1.44
CA PRO A 83 2.70 19.56 -2.89
C PRO A 83 2.64 21.05 -3.26
N VAL A 84 3.39 21.43 -4.29
CA VAL A 84 3.47 22.82 -4.76
C VAL A 84 2.12 23.31 -5.30
N ASP A 85 1.94 24.63 -5.28
CA ASP A 85 0.75 25.28 -5.85
C ASP A 85 0.52 24.87 -7.31
N GLY A 86 -0.76 24.74 -7.68
CA GLY A 86 -1.16 24.21 -8.99
C GLY A 86 -0.98 22.70 -9.15
N LYS A 87 -0.37 22.01 -8.17
CA LYS A 87 -0.19 20.55 -8.17
C LYS A 87 -0.79 19.84 -6.95
N ILE A 88 -1.46 20.57 -6.06
CA ILE A 88 -2.09 20.04 -4.84
C ILE A 88 -3.02 18.86 -5.16
N ALA A 89 -3.90 19.00 -6.15
CA ALA A 89 -4.89 17.97 -6.47
C ALA A 89 -4.28 16.66 -7.01
N SER A 90 -3.09 16.71 -7.63
CA SER A 90 -2.40 15.53 -8.16
C SER A 90 -1.26 15.04 -7.26
N GLY A 91 -0.95 15.76 -6.18
CA GLY A 91 0.22 15.49 -5.34
C GLY A 91 1.57 15.80 -6.00
N GLY A 92 1.58 16.42 -7.19
CA GLY A 92 2.79 16.60 -8.00
C GLY A 92 2.94 15.65 -9.18
N HIS A 93 2.10 14.60 -9.26
CA HIS A 93 2.25 13.54 -10.27
C HIS A 93 1.42 13.81 -11.53
N THR A 94 1.86 13.22 -12.65
CA THR A 94 1.09 13.05 -13.88
C THR A 94 0.71 11.60 -14.01
N LEU A 95 -0.26 11.17 -13.20
CA LEU A 95 -0.84 9.83 -13.29
C LEU A 95 -1.53 9.65 -14.64
#